data_AF-A0A946HYM5-F1
#
_entry.id   AF-A0A946HYM5-F1
#
_cell.length_a   1.000
_cell.length_b   1.000
_cell.length_c   1.000
_cell.angle_alpha   90.00
_cell.angle_beta   90.00
_cell.angle_gamma   90.00
#
_symmetry.space_group_name_H-M   'P 1'
#
loop_
_entity.id
_entity.type
_entity.pdbx_description
1 polymer ?
#
loop_
_entity_poly.entity_id
_entity_poly.type
_entity_poly.pdbx_seq_one_letter_code
_entity_poly.pdbx_strand_id
1 'polypeptide(L)' 'MSNQNTEAGTTPEERVPAMQRLLDNPFLLLFMGVATPAAFYLLWGVMELSQIPLAPQ' A
#
# COMPACT_ATOMS: atom_id res chain seq x y z
N MET A 1 14.11 46.38 -32.01
CA MET A 1 14.77 45.17 -31.47
C MET A 1 13.92 44.64 -30.32
N SER A 2 13.20 43.54 -30.52
CA SER A 2 12.51 42.82 -29.44
C SER A 2 13.46 41.77 -28.87
N ASN A 3 13.87 41.93 -27.62
CA ASN A 3 14.75 41.00 -26.94
C ASN A 3 13.97 39.73 -26.61
N GLN A 4 14.28 38.64 -27.32
CA GLN A 4 13.81 37.30 -27.01
C GLN A 4 14.66 36.75 -25.86
N ASN A 5 14.29 37.09 -24.62
CA ASN A 5 14.72 36.31 -23.47
C ASN A 5 13.89 35.03 -23.46
N THR A 6 14.37 34.01 -24.17
CA THR A 6 13.90 32.64 -24.03
C THR A 6 14.37 32.13 -22.67
N GLU A 7 13.56 32.38 -21.65
CA GLU A 7 13.64 31.64 -20.39
C GLU A 7 13.23 30.21 -20.70
N ALA A 8 14.23 29.37 -20.94
CA ALA A 8 14.07 27.92 -20.96
C ALA A 8 13.63 27.50 -19.56
N GLY A 9 12.32 27.42 -19.37
CA GLY A 9 11.70 26.95 -18.14
C GLY A 9 12.12 25.52 -17.86
N THR A 10 13.13 25.34 -17.03
CA THR A 10 13.39 24.09 -16.33
C THR A 10 12.31 23.93 -15.27
N THR A 11 11.13 23.43 -15.65
CA THR A 11 10.20 22.85 -14.67
C THR A 11 10.88 21.65 -14.03
N PRO A 12 11.15 21.66 -12.71
CA PRO A 12 11.64 20.47 -12.04
C PRO A 12 10.56 19.41 -12.19
N GLU A 13 10.89 18.25 -12.78
CA GLU A 13 9.98 17.10 -12.74
C GLU A 13 9.69 16.78 -11.27
N GLU A 14 8.48 17.11 -10.83
CA GLU A 14 8.08 17.01 -9.44
C GLU A 14 8.00 15.52 -9.10
N ARG A 15 9.02 15.04 -8.37
CA ARG A 15 9.21 13.63 -8.10
C ARG A 15 8.09 13.18 -7.17
N VAL A 16 7.08 12.49 -7.72
CA VAL A 16 5.91 12.04 -6.95
C VAL A 16 6.38 11.22 -5.73
N PRO A 17 6.03 11.63 -4.49
CA PRO A 17 6.47 10.96 -3.28
C PRO A 17 6.01 9.49 -3.24
N ALA A 18 6.86 8.59 -2.72
CA ALA A 18 6.57 7.15 -2.68
C ALA A 18 5.30 6.81 -1.88
N MET A 19 5.05 7.54 -0.79
CA MET A 19 3.82 7.38 0.00
C MET A 19 2.57 7.78 -0.79
N GLN A 20 2.68 8.79 -1.67
CA GLN A 20 1.58 9.26 -2.50
C GLN A 20 1.24 8.22 -3.56
N ARG A 21 2.25 7.64 -4.22
CA ARG A 21 2.04 6.50 -5.14
C ARG A 21 1.39 5.29 -4.48
N LEU A 22 1.70 5.03 -3.21
CA LEU A 22 1.06 3.93 -2.47
C LEU A 22 -0.43 4.22 -2.20
N LEU A 23 -0.76 5.48 -1.90
CA LEU A 23 -2.13 5.93 -1.62
C LEU A 23 -2.96 6.25 -2.88
N ASP A 24 -2.32 6.47 -4.04
CA ASP A 24 -2.98 6.75 -5.31
C ASP A 24 -3.41 5.48 -6.06
N ASN A 25 -2.93 4.30 -5.63
CA ASN A 25 -3.25 3.01 -6.25
C ASN A 25 -4.41 2.31 -5.53
N PRO A 26 -5.65 2.39 -6.03
CA PRO A 26 -6.83 1.87 -5.32
C PRO A 26 -6.74 0.37 -4.99
N PHE A 27 -6.06 -0.41 -5.83
CA PHE A 27 -5.81 -1.84 -5.57
C PHE A 27 -4.86 -2.08 -4.40
N LEU A 28 -3.85 -1.23 -4.18
CA LEU A 28 -2.95 -1.35 -3.04
C LEU A 28 -3.67 -1.00 -1.73
N LEU A 29 -4.56 0.00 -1.76
CA LEU A 29 -5.41 0.32 -0.61
C LEU A 29 -6.40 -0.81 -0.33
N LEU A 30 -7.03 -1.35 -1.37
CA LEU A 30 -7.96 -2.48 -1.24
C LEU A 30 -7.25 -3.72 -0.70
N PHE A 31 -6.07 -4.03 -1.24
CA PHE A 31 -5.25 -5.13 -0.77
C PHE A 31 -4.90 -4.94 0.69
N MET A 32 -4.37 -3.79 1.09
CA MET A 32 -4.02 -3.52 2.49
C MET A 32 -5.24 -3.53 3.41
N GLY A 33 -6.40 -3.06 2.94
CA GLY A 33 -7.67 -3.07 3.66
C GLY A 33 -8.26 -4.46 3.87
N VAL A 34 -8.10 -5.40 2.92
CA VAL A 34 -8.59 -6.78 3.04
C VAL A 34 -7.55 -7.72 3.62
N ALA A 35 -6.28 -7.55 3.26
CA ALA A 35 -5.16 -8.38 3.72
C ALA A 35 -4.92 -8.21 5.22
N THR A 36 -5.06 -7.00 5.78
CA THR A 36 -4.90 -6.77 7.22
C THR A 36 -5.87 -7.61 8.07
N PRO A 37 -7.21 -7.50 7.90
CA PRO A 37 -8.13 -8.35 8.65
C PRO A 37 -8.01 -9.82 8.25
N ALA A 38 -7.77 -10.16 6.98
CA ALA A 38 -7.58 -11.55 6.57
C ALA A 38 -6.39 -12.20 7.29
N ALA A 39 -5.23 -11.55 7.33
CA ALA A 39 -4.06 -12.04 8.06
C ALA A 39 -4.36 -12.16 9.56
N PHE A 40 -5.07 -11.19 10.15
CA PHE A 40 -5.46 -11.23 11.55
C PHE A 40 -6.34 -12.45 11.86
N TYR A 41 -7.38 -12.68 11.05
CA TYR A 41 -8.28 -13.83 11.20
C TYR A 41 -7.59 -15.16 10.92
N LEU A 42 -6.64 -15.20 9.98
CA LEU A 42 -5.86 -16.40 9.72
C LEU A 42 -4.97 -16.75 10.91
N LEU A 43 -4.24 -15.78 11.45
CA LEU A 43 -3.39 -16.00 12.63
C LEU A 43 -4.23 -16.40 13.84
N TRP A 44 -5.35 -15.70 14.07
CA TRP A 44 -6.29 -16.05 15.13
C TRP A 44 -6.86 -17.47 14.95
N GLY A 45 -7.35 -17.80 13.76
CA GLY A 45 -7.94 -19.12 13.47
C GLY A 45 -6.94 -20.26 13.59
N VAL A 46 -5.67 -20.02 13.23
CA VAL A 46 -4.59 -21.00 13.44
C VAL A 46 -4.28 -21.18 14.92
N MET A 47 -4.23 -20.09 15.70
CA MET A 47 -4.08 -20.17 17.15
C MET A 47 -5.24 -20.96 17.77
N GLU A 48 -6.49 -20.63 17.41
CA GLU A 48 -7.70 -21.35 17.86
C GLU A 48 -7.61 -22.85 17.55
N LEU A 49 -7.29 -23.20 16.30
CA LEU A 49 -7.18 -24.59 15.87
C LEU A 49 -6.09 -25.36 16.64
N SER A 50 -4.97 -24.71 16.95
CA SER A 50 -3.87 -25.32 17.71
C SER A 50 -4.22 -25.63 19.16
N GLN A 51 -5.23 -24.94 19.72
CA GLN A 51 -5.69 -25.12 21.09
C GLN A 51 -6.80 -26.15 21.21
N ILE A 52 -7.37 -26.64 20.10
CA ILE A 52 -8.40 -27.68 20.15
C ILE A 52 -7.74 -28.99 20.62
N PRO A 53 -8.16 -29.54 21.78
CA PRO A 53 -7.62 -30.79 22.26
C PRO A 53 -8.04 -31.92 21.30
N LEU A 54 -7.06 -32.69 20.85
CA LEU A 54 -7.31 -33.88 20.04
C LEU A 54 -8.09 -34.89 20.89
N ALA A 55 -9.18 -35.42 20.33
CA ALA A 55 -10.01 -36.40 21.02
C ALA A 55 -9.15 -37.60 21.44
N PRO A 56 -9.22 -38.04 22.71
CA PRO A 56 -8.60 -39.28 23.11
C PRO A 56 -9.28 -40.44 22.37
N GLN A 57 -8.45 -41.34 21.82
CA GLN A 57 -8.88 -42.55 21.11
C GLN A 57 -9.69 -43.47 22.03
#